data_AF-A0A915XHW3-F1
#
_entry.id   AF-A0A915XHW3-F1
#
_cell.length_a   1.000
_cell.length_b   1.000
_cell.length_c   1.000
_cell.angle_alpha   90.00
_cell.angle_beta   90.00
_cell.angle_gamma   90.00
#
_symmetry.space_group_name_H-M   'P 1'
#
loop_
_entity.id
_entity.type
_entity.pdbx_description
1 polymer ?
#
loop_
_entity_poly.entity_id
_entity_poly.type
_entity_poly.pdbx_seq_one_letter_code
_entity_poly.pdbx_strand_id
1 'polypeptide(L)'
;MTRETVRQQLIRLRDLIREEREYAKQMDLEAMARIREEKEALIQILDSVKELHPSDYEYARQIRQENRRNAYLFKSTLNWIQETMEFFGRRTAPTTYGQTGHTLAAPVNGRLLSGRI
;
A
#
# COMPACT_ATOMS: atom_id res chain seq x y z
N MET A 1 -12.06 17.12 24.23
CA MET A 1 -12.48 15.70 24.21
C MET A 1 -12.36 15.14 25.61
N THR A 2 -13.26 14.24 26.04
CA THR A 2 -13.11 13.54 27.33
C THR A 2 -12.15 12.37 27.15
N ARG A 3 -11.48 11.94 28.22
CA ARG A 3 -10.53 10.81 28.18
C ARG A 3 -11.18 9.53 27.64
N GLU A 4 -12.42 9.28 28.01
CA GLU A 4 -13.17 8.10 27.56
C GLU A 4 -13.44 8.14 26.05
N THR A 5 -13.77 9.31 25.50
CA THR A 5 -13.89 9.47 24.05
C THR A 5 -12.56 9.21 23.33
N VAL A 6 -11.43 9.69 23.84
CA VAL A 6 -10.11 9.44 23.23
C VAL A 6 -9.78 7.95 23.23
N ARG A 7 -10.04 7.27 24.34
CA ARG A 7 -9.84 5.81 24.45
C ARG A 7 -10.70 5.06 23.43
N GLN A 8 -11.98 5.41 23.30
CA GLN A 8 -12.86 4.80 22.29
C GLN A 8 -12.35 5.03 20.87
N GLN A 9 -11.88 6.24 20.55
CA GLN A 9 -11.30 6.52 19.23
C GLN A 9 -10.03 5.71 18.96
N LEU A 10 -9.16 5.52 19.97
CA LEU A 10 -7.96 4.67 19.83
C LEU A 10 -8.32 3.19 19.61
N ILE A 11 -9.33 2.69 20.32
CA ILE A 11 -9.82 1.32 20.12
C ILE A 11 -10.37 1.18 18.70
N ARG A 12 -11.21 2.13 18.24
CA ARG A 12 -11.77 2.12 16.89
C ARG A 12 -10.67 2.16 15.82
N LEU A 13 -9.66 3.03 15.99
CA LEU A 13 -8.53 3.13 15.06
C LEU A 13 -7.76 1.81 14.97
N ARG A 14 -7.51 1.15 16.11
CA ARG A 14 -6.85 -0.15 16.14
C ARG A 14 -7.65 -1.19 15.36
N ASP A 15 -8.96 -1.23 15.57
CA ASP A 15 -9.83 -2.23 14.95
C ASP A 15 -9.94 -1.99 13.44
N LEU A 16 -10.03 -0.72 12.99
CA LEU A 16 -9.94 -0.37 11.56
C LEU A 16 -8.63 -0.78 10.89
N ILE A 17 -7.49 -0.65 11.58
CA ILE A 17 -6.21 -1.13 11.05
C ILE A 17 -6.20 -2.66 10.90
N ARG A 18 -6.93 -3.39 11.75
CA ARG A 18 -7.09 -4.85 11.60
C ARG A 18 -8.00 -5.19 10.44
N GLU A 19 -9.13 -4.51 10.32
CA GLU A 19 -10.07 -4.69 9.20
C GLU A 19 -9.39 -4.36 7.85
N GLU A 20 -8.58 -3.30 7.79
CA GLU A 20 -7.78 -2.95 6.61
C GLU A 20 -6.94 -4.12 6.11
N ARG A 21 -6.35 -4.89 7.04
CA ARG A 21 -5.55 -6.07 6.69
C ARG A 21 -6.40 -7.18 6.08
N GLU A 22 -7.59 -7.42 6.62
CA GLU A 22 -8.47 -8.46 6.09
C GLU A 22 -8.99 -8.10 4.70
N TYR A 23 -9.38 -6.84 4.47
CA TYR A 23 -9.74 -6.38 3.12
C TYR A 23 -8.56 -6.41 2.15
N ALA A 24 -7.35 -6.08 2.61
CA ALA A 24 -6.15 -6.17 1.79
C ALA A 24 -5.85 -7.61 1.34
N LYS A 25 -6.07 -8.61 2.20
CA LYS A 25 -5.92 -10.03 1.82
C LYS A 25 -6.96 -10.46 0.79
N GLN A 26 -8.18 -9.92 0.88
CA GLN A 26 -9.28 -10.19 -0.04
C GLN A 26 -9.20 -9.39 -1.34
N MET A 27 -8.28 -8.43 -1.43
CA MET A 27 -8.16 -7.46 -2.53
C MET A 27 -9.45 -6.66 -2.77
N ASP A 28 -10.22 -6.40 -1.70
CA ASP A 28 -11.42 -5.56 -1.76
C ASP A 28 -11.03 -4.08 -1.74
N LEU A 29 -10.80 -3.51 -2.92
CA LEU A 29 -10.35 -2.14 -3.09
C LEU A 29 -11.39 -1.11 -2.62
N GLU A 30 -12.68 -1.42 -2.71
CA GLU A 30 -13.76 -0.51 -2.31
C GLU A 30 -13.87 -0.45 -0.78
N ALA A 31 -13.81 -1.59 -0.11
CA ALA A 31 -13.75 -1.63 1.35
C ALA A 31 -12.46 -0.97 1.88
N MET A 32 -11.32 -1.18 1.21
CA MET A 32 -10.07 -0.50 1.57
C MET A 32 -10.15 1.02 1.43
N ALA A 33 -10.79 1.54 0.37
CA ALA A 33 -10.97 2.99 0.19
C ALA A 33 -11.83 3.60 1.31
N ARG A 34 -12.95 2.95 1.66
CA ARG A 34 -13.82 3.36 2.77
C ARG A 34 -13.09 3.37 4.11
N ILE A 35 -12.34 2.31 4.41
CA ILE A 35 -11.54 2.25 5.65
C ILE A 35 -10.47 3.34 5.68
N ARG A 36 -9.83 3.63 4.54
CA ARG A 36 -8.82 4.69 4.48
C ARG A 36 -9.43 6.04 4.88
N GLU A 37 -10.60 6.38 4.34
CA GLU A 37 -11.30 7.62 4.68
C GLU A 37 -11.67 7.69 6.17
N GLU A 38 -12.22 6.60 6.72
CA GLU A 38 -12.59 6.53 8.14
C GLU A 38 -11.36 6.65 9.07
N LYS A 39 -10.25 6.00 8.71
CA LYS A 39 -8.97 6.13 9.42
C LYS A 39 -8.43 7.55 9.37
N GLU A 40 -8.50 8.22 8.22
CA GLU A 40 -7.98 9.57 8.04
C GLU A 40 -8.79 10.58 8.87
N ALA A 41 -10.11 10.44 8.91
CA ALA A 41 -10.98 11.23 9.79
C ALA A 41 -10.64 11.01 11.28
N LEU A 42 -10.42 9.77 11.71
CA LEU A 42 -10.04 9.46 13.09
C LEU A 42 -8.67 10.00 13.47
N ILE A 43 -7.70 9.94 12.56
CA ILE A 43 -6.37 10.50 12.78
C ILE A 43 -6.47 12.01 12.97
N GLN A 44 -7.25 12.72 12.14
CA GLN A 44 -7.46 14.17 12.29
C GLN A 44 -8.09 14.52 13.64
N ILE A 45 -9.07 13.73 14.10
CA ILE A 45 -9.69 13.92 15.42
C ILE A 45 -8.65 13.71 16.54
N LEU A 46 -7.85 12.64 16.44
CA LEU A 46 -6.84 12.29 17.43
C LEU A 46 -5.63 13.24 17.44
N ASP A 47 -5.34 13.92 16.34
CA ASP A 47 -4.25 14.90 16.23
C ASP A 47 -4.45 16.10 17.17
N SER A 48 -5.71 16.39 17.54
CA SER A 48 -6.05 17.41 18.54
C SER A 48 -5.64 17.05 19.97
N VAL A 49 -5.27 15.78 20.24
CA VAL A 49 -4.91 15.28 21.56
C VAL A 49 -3.40 15.44 21.78
N LYS A 50 -3.00 16.46 22.54
CA LYS A 50 -1.58 16.76 22.82
C LYS A 50 -0.90 15.81 23.80
N GLU A 51 -1.65 15.34 24.81
CA GLU A 51 -1.14 14.43 25.84
C GLU A 51 -2.04 13.21 25.96
N LEU A 52 -1.43 12.04 25.82
CA LEU A 52 -2.09 10.77 25.99
C LEU A 52 -1.93 10.30 27.44
N HIS A 53 -3.02 9.83 28.04
CA HIS A 53 -2.98 9.30 29.39
C HIS A 53 -2.18 7.97 29.42
N PRO A 54 -1.35 7.70 30.46
CA PRO A 54 -0.51 6.50 30.52
C PRO A 54 -1.27 5.17 30.33
N SER A 55 -2.52 5.10 30.79
CA SER A 55 -3.38 3.92 30.59
C SER A 55 -3.65 3.58 29.13
N ASP A 56 -3.53 4.56 28.23
CA ASP A 56 -3.92 4.42 26.83
C ASP A 56 -2.70 4.13 25.94
N TYR A 57 -1.49 4.12 26.53
CA TYR A 57 -0.23 3.85 25.83
C TYR A 57 -0.20 2.45 25.22
N GLU A 58 -0.87 1.48 25.84
CA GLU A 58 -0.98 0.13 25.29
C GLU A 58 -1.71 0.13 23.95
N TYR A 59 -2.78 0.91 23.80
CA TYR A 59 -3.51 1.02 22.53
C TYR A 59 -2.66 1.69 21.46
N ALA A 60 -1.94 2.77 21.79
CA ALA A 60 -1.02 3.42 20.87
C ALA A 60 0.11 2.47 20.41
N ARG A 61 0.64 1.65 21.33
CA ARG A 61 1.64 0.62 21.00
C ARG A 61 1.07 -0.44 20.05
N GLN A 62 -0.13 -0.93 20.32
CA GLN A 62 -0.82 -1.89 19.45
C GLN A 62 -1.05 -1.30 18.06
N ILE A 63 -1.56 -0.06 17.96
CA ILE A 63 -1.76 0.66 16.70
C ILE A 63 -0.45 0.71 15.88
N ARG A 64 0.67 1.11 16.49
CA ARG A 64 1.97 1.15 15.79
C ARG A 64 2.41 -0.22 15.29
N GLN A 65 2.22 -1.27 16.08
CA GLN A 65 2.59 -2.63 15.70
C GLN A 65 1.73 -3.14 14.53
N GLU A 66 0.41 -2.94 14.60
CA GLU A 66 -0.52 -3.34 13.55
C GLU A 66 -0.28 -2.55 12.26
N ASN A 67 -0.01 -1.24 12.36
CA ASN A 67 0.32 -0.42 11.19
C ASN A 67 1.63 -0.85 10.51
N ARG A 68 2.66 -1.19 11.30
CA ARG A 68 3.92 -1.74 10.77
C ARG A 68 3.70 -3.07 10.03
N ARG A 69 2.83 -3.94 10.55
CA ARG A 69 2.47 -5.20 9.89
C ARG A 69 1.76 -4.95 8.56
N ASN A 70 0.82 -4.01 8.51
CA ASN A 70 0.12 -3.64 7.28
C ASN A 70 1.09 -3.05 6.25
N ALA A 71 1.97 -2.15 6.67
CA ALA A 71 2.99 -1.58 5.79
C ALA A 71 3.91 -2.66 5.18
N TYR A 72 4.29 -3.67 5.97
CA TYR A 72 5.07 -4.81 5.45
C TYR A 72 4.29 -5.64 4.44
N LEU A 73 3.00 -5.92 4.70
CA LEU A 73 2.12 -6.60 3.76
C LEU A 73 2.04 -5.83 2.44
N PHE A 74 1.72 -4.53 2.48
CA PHE A 74 1.60 -3.70 1.29
C PHE A 74 2.90 -3.61 0.50
N LYS A 75 4.05 -3.44 1.18
CA LYS A 75 5.36 -3.45 0.54
C LYS A 75 5.63 -4.76 -0.18
N SER A 76 5.34 -5.89 0.47
CA SER A 76 5.56 -7.22 -0.09
C SER A 76 4.68 -7.45 -1.32
N THR A 77 3.41 -7.06 -1.26
CA THR A 77 2.48 -7.14 -2.39
C THR A 77 2.92 -6.25 -3.55
N LEU A 78 3.37 -5.02 -3.29
CA LEU A 78 3.86 -4.12 -4.33
C LEU A 78 5.10 -4.68 -5.04
N ASN A 79 6.06 -5.21 -4.27
CA ASN A 79 7.25 -5.85 -4.83
C ASN A 79 6.87 -7.04 -5.72
N TRP A 80 5.94 -7.87 -5.26
CA TRP A 80 5.45 -9.00 -6.04
C TRP A 80 4.78 -8.56 -7.37
N ILE A 81 4.00 -7.48 -7.35
CA ILE A 81 3.40 -6.90 -8.56
C ILE A 81 4.50 -6.41 -9.51
N GLN A 82 5.52 -5.71 -9.01
CA GLN A 82 6.63 -5.21 -9.82
C GLN A 82 7.43 -6.34 -10.48
N GLU A 83 7.77 -7.38 -9.72
CA GLU A 83 8.46 -8.58 -10.24
C GLU A 83 7.62 -9.29 -11.32
N THR A 84 6.31 -9.37 -11.09
CA THR A 84 5.37 -9.96 -12.06
C THR A 84 5.31 -9.14 -13.35
N MET A 85 5.25 -7.81 -13.26
CA MET A 85 5.28 -6.92 -14.42
C MET A 85 6.60 -7.02 -15.19
N GLU A 86 7.74 -7.09 -14.49
CA GLU A 86 9.05 -7.29 -15.11
C GLU A 86 9.11 -8.62 -15.87
N PHE A 87 8.61 -9.70 -15.26
CA PHE A 87 8.53 -11.01 -15.90
C PHE A 87 7.70 -10.99 -17.18
N PHE A 88 6.53 -10.35 -17.17
CA PHE A 88 5.72 -10.20 -18.38
C PHE A 88 6.40 -9.29 -19.41
N GLY A 89 6.97 -8.15 -19.00
CA GLY A 89 7.68 -7.24 -19.90
C GLY A 89 8.85 -7.91 -20.65
N ARG A 90 9.56 -8.83 -19.99
CA ARG A 90 10.63 -9.64 -20.63
C ARG A 90 10.10 -10.62 -21.68
N ARG A 91 8.86 -11.13 -21.52
CA ARG A 91 8.23 -12.06 -22.48
C ARG A 91 7.54 -11.36 -23.66
N THR A 92 7.07 -10.13 -23.47
CA THR A 92 6.37 -9.37 -24.52
C THR A 92 7.33 -8.67 -25.49
N ALA A 93 8.65 -8.63 -25.22
CA ALA A 93 9.62 -8.17 -26.19
C ALA A 93 9.66 -9.17 -27.36
N PRO A 94 9.27 -8.78 -28.60
CA PRO A 94 9.41 -9.68 -29.73
C PRO A 94 10.90 -9.98 -29.89
N THR A 95 11.24 -11.27 -29.87
CA THR A 95 12.59 -11.73 -30.19
C THR A 95 12.76 -11.52 -31.69
N THR A 96 13.27 -10.35 -32.09
CA THR A 96 13.56 -10.09 -33.50
C THR A 96 14.81 -10.88 -33.88
N TYR A 97 14.63 -11.90 -34.73
CA TYR A 97 15.75 -12.60 -35.35
C TYR A 97 16.39 -11.65 -36.38
N GLY A 98 17.65 -11.30 -36.19
CA GLY A 98 18.42 -10.59 -37.20
C GLY A 98 18.61 -11.46 -38.45
N GLN A 99 18.89 -10.83 -39.60
CA GLN A 99 19.07 -11.50 -40.90
C GLN A 99 20.21 -12.54 -40.92
N THR A 100 21.03 -12.61 -39.87
CA THR A 100 22.13 -13.56 -39.64
C THR A 100 21.86 -14.59 -38.53
N GLY A 101 20.64 -14.67 -37.98
CA GLY A 101 20.26 -15.66 -36.98
C GLY A 101 20.64 -15.32 -35.53
N HIS A 102 21.20 -14.14 -35.27
CA HIS A 102 21.44 -13.68 -33.90
C HIS A 102 20.20 -13.02 -33.30
N THR A 103 19.87 -13.40 -32.05
CA THR A 103 18.81 -12.79 -31.26
C THR A 103 19.34 -11.54 -30.57
N LEU A 104 18.73 -10.38 -30.86
CA LEU A 104 19.01 -9.14 -30.15
C LEU A 104 17.80 -8.80 -29.29
N ALA A 105 17.99 -8.74 -27.97
CA ALA A 105 16.99 -8.21 -27.05
C ALA A 105 16.90 -6.69 -27.27
N ALA A 106 15.80 -6.20 -27.81
CA ALA A 106 15.57 -4.77 -27.94
C ALA A 106 15.38 -4.15 -26.54
N PRO A 107 16.23 -3.21 -26.09
CA PRO A 107 16.00 -2.50 -24.85
C PRO A 107 14.79 -1.59 -25.03
N VAL A 108 13.73 -1.85 -24.27
CA VAL A 108 12.58 -0.95 -24.13
C VAL A 108 13.04 0.24 -23.27
N ASN A 109 13.74 1.19 -23.89
CA ASN A 109 14.03 2.48 -23.28
C ASN A 109 13.80 3.60 -24.30
N GLY A 110 12.62 4.19 -24.19
CA GLY A 110 12.36 5.62 -24.44
C GLY A 110 12.88 6.22 -25.75
N ARG A 111 12.20 5.95 -26.88
CA ARG A 111 12.09 6.97 -27.92
C ARG A 111 10.78 6.82 -28.67
N LEU A 112 9.78 7.57 -28.23
CA LEU A 112 8.58 7.85 -29.01
C LEU A 112 9.02 8.39 -30.38
N LEU A 113 8.51 7.75 -31.41
CA LEU A 113 8.55 8.11 -32.82
C LEU A 113 8.64 9.64 -33.02
N SER A 114 9.85 10.18 -33.25
CA SER A 114 9.99 11.49 -33.87
C SER A 114 9.83 11.28 -35.37
N GLY A 115 8.60 11.39 -35.86
CA GLY A 115 8.31 11.34 -37.28
C GLY A 115 8.96 12.51 -38.02
N ARG A 116 9.51 12.20 -39.19
CA ARG A 116 9.48 13.10 -40.34
C ARG A 116 9.32 12.23 -41.58
N ILE A 117 8.23 12.47 -42.30
CA ILE A 117 8.06 12.09 -43.71
C ILE A 117 9.01 12.97 -44.52
#